data_AF-A0A520GMU0-F1
#
_entry.id   AF-A0A520GMU0-F1
#
_cell.length_a   1.000
_cell.length_b   1.000
_cell.length_c   1.000
_cell.angle_alpha   90.00
_cell.angle_beta   90.00
_cell.angle_gamma   90.00
#
_symmetry.space_group_name_H-M   'P 1'
#
loop_
_entity.id
_entity.type
_entity.pdbx_description
1 polymer ?
#
loop_
_entity_poly.entity_id
_entity_poly.type
_entity_poly.pdbx_seq_one_letter_code
_entity_poly.pdbx_strand_id
1 'polypeptide(L)'
;MALQPPLSPSALGVLAERLGPLPLVNHFLSRIGLLELLEQHVPTADGRSTLSHAQALGVLLRSIIVEREPIYRQQESANGFAAGLFGVDAAQASRLSDDRIGRALDRLFDADRAALLTEVVLAVAQRFGVRLQQLHNDSTSISLCG
;
A
#
# COMPACT_ATOMS: atom_id res chain seq x y z
N MET A 1 -42.08 -13.89 -20.15
CA MET A 1 -41.30 -12.79 -20.73
C MET A 1 -39.89 -12.92 -20.18
N ALA A 2 -38.95 -13.48 -20.95
CA ALA A 2 -37.59 -13.71 -20.47
C ALA A 2 -36.85 -12.36 -20.38
N LEU A 3 -36.33 -12.03 -19.21
CA LEU A 3 -35.47 -10.87 -19.00
C LEU A 3 -34.19 -11.07 -19.84
N GLN A 4 -33.93 -10.13 -20.75
CA GLN A 4 -32.65 -10.06 -21.44
C GLN A 4 -31.53 -9.93 -20.40
N PRO A 5 -30.43 -10.70 -20.52
CA PRO A 5 -29.30 -10.55 -19.62
C PRO A 5 -28.75 -9.11 -19.72
N PRO A 6 -28.26 -8.53 -18.62
CA PRO A 6 -27.67 -7.19 -18.64
C PRO A 6 -26.50 -7.16 -19.62
N LEU A 7 -26.37 -6.04 -20.35
CA LEU A 7 -25.25 -5.81 -21.26
C LEU A 7 -23.94 -5.89 -20.47
N SER A 8 -23.03 -6.79 -20.86
CA SER A 8 -21.69 -6.86 -20.29
C SER A 8 -20.77 -5.86 -21.00
N PRO A 9 -19.78 -5.26 -20.30
CA PRO A 9 -18.79 -4.38 -20.92
C PRO A 9 -18.08 -5.03 -22.13
N SER A 10 -17.78 -6.33 -22.02
CA SER A 10 -17.17 -7.11 -23.10
C SER A 10 -18.04 -7.17 -24.37
N ALA A 11 -19.37 -7.20 -24.22
CA ALA A 11 -20.31 -7.19 -25.35
C ALA A 11 -20.33 -5.83 -26.08
N LEU A 12 -19.84 -4.77 -25.42
CA LEU A 12 -19.69 -3.42 -25.98
C LEU A 12 -18.28 -3.15 -26.53
N GLY A 13 -17.37 -4.13 -26.47
CA GLY A 13 -15.96 -3.93 -26.83
C GLY A 13 -15.19 -3.05 -25.83
N VAL A 14 -15.72 -2.87 -24.61
CA VAL A 14 -15.14 -2.02 -23.57
C VAL A 14 -14.50 -2.89 -22.49
N LEU A 15 -13.26 -2.57 -22.12
CA LEU A 15 -12.59 -3.16 -20.96
C LEU A 15 -13.11 -2.46 -19.69
N ALA A 16 -13.65 -3.24 -18.75
CA ALA A 16 -13.98 -2.74 -17.42
C ALA A 16 -12.90 -3.19 -16.43
N GLU A 17 -12.25 -2.23 -15.78
CA GLU A 17 -11.25 -2.49 -14.75
C GLU A 17 -11.69 -1.89 -13.41
N ARG A 18 -11.31 -2.55 -12.33
CA ARG A 18 -11.58 -2.10 -10.98
C ARG A 18 -10.43 -1.22 -10.50
N LEU A 19 -10.73 0.03 -10.12
CA LEU A 19 -9.73 0.93 -9.52
C LEU A 19 -9.73 0.89 -7.99
N GLY A 20 -10.91 0.76 -7.37
CA GLY A 20 -11.08 0.88 -5.92
C GLY A 20 -10.55 2.20 -5.37
N PRO A 21 -10.07 2.24 -4.11
CA PRO A 21 -9.51 3.45 -3.52
C PRO A 21 -8.05 3.69 -3.91
N LEU A 22 -7.44 2.79 -4.70
CA LEU A 22 -6.02 2.83 -5.04
C LEU A 22 -5.57 4.13 -5.71
N PRO A 23 -6.34 4.79 -6.60
CA PRO A 23 -5.94 6.10 -7.13
C PRO A 23 -5.70 7.14 -6.04
N LEU A 24 -6.57 7.18 -5.02
CA LEU A 24 -6.45 8.10 -3.89
C LEU A 24 -5.29 7.68 -2.96
N VAL A 25 -5.18 6.39 -2.66
CA VAL A 25 -4.08 5.85 -1.85
C VAL A 25 -2.74 6.18 -2.51
N ASN A 26 -2.59 5.88 -3.80
CA ASN A 26 -1.37 6.14 -4.56
C ASN A 26 -1.03 7.63 -4.61
N HIS A 27 -2.03 8.51 -4.73
CA HIS A 27 -1.82 9.95 -4.66
C HIS A 27 -1.13 10.36 -3.35
N PHE A 28 -1.60 9.87 -2.21
CA PHE A 28 -1.00 10.20 -0.91
C PHE A 28 0.34 9.51 -0.68
N LEU A 29 0.49 8.23 -1.05
CA LEU A 29 1.75 7.51 -0.94
C LEU A 29 2.87 8.21 -1.75
N SER A 30 2.56 8.65 -2.97
CA SER A 30 3.49 9.42 -3.82
C SER A 30 3.79 10.79 -3.21
N ARG A 31 2.79 11.51 -2.69
CA ARG A 31 3.04 12.81 -2.05
C ARG A 31 3.91 12.71 -0.79
N ILE A 32 3.84 11.60 -0.06
CA ILE A 32 4.69 11.32 1.11
C ILE A 32 6.11 10.95 0.67
N GLY A 33 6.29 10.39 -0.53
CA GLY A 33 7.57 9.81 -0.95
C GLY A 33 7.85 8.48 -0.26
N LEU A 34 6.79 7.72 0.08
CA LEU A 34 6.94 6.54 0.94
C LEU A 34 7.77 5.43 0.30
N LEU A 35 7.67 5.26 -1.03
CA LEU A 35 8.42 4.21 -1.72
C LEU A 35 9.93 4.52 -1.66
N GLU A 36 10.29 5.78 -1.86
CA GLU A 36 11.67 6.26 -1.81
C GLU A 36 12.26 6.11 -0.40
N LEU A 37 11.49 6.44 0.64
CA LEU A 37 11.88 6.20 2.04
C LEU A 37 12.08 4.70 2.31
N LEU A 38 11.19 3.84 1.81
CA LEU A 38 11.35 2.39 1.94
C LEU A 38 12.59 1.87 1.20
N GLU A 39 12.92 2.39 0.01
CA GLU A 39 14.14 2.01 -0.72
C GLU A 39 15.42 2.41 0.04
N GLN A 40 15.40 3.57 0.70
CA GLN A 40 16.53 4.06 1.49
C GLN A 40 16.75 3.22 2.76
N HIS A 41 15.68 2.91 3.47
CA HIS A 41 15.75 2.24 4.78
C HIS A 41 15.73 0.71 4.67
N VAL A 42 15.18 0.15 3.60
CA VAL A 42 15.09 -1.29 3.35
C VAL A 42 15.66 -1.63 1.96
N PRO A 43 16.95 -1.36 1.73
CA PRO A 43 17.54 -1.52 0.41
C PRO A 43 17.51 -2.98 -0.07
N THR A 44 17.37 -3.15 -1.38
CA THR A 44 17.45 -4.47 -2.02
C THR A 44 18.88 -4.72 -2.47
N ALA A 45 19.60 -5.57 -1.74
CA ALA A 45 21.03 -5.83 -2.02
C ALA A 45 21.27 -6.68 -3.29
N ASP A 46 20.33 -7.56 -3.67
CA ASP A 46 20.49 -8.38 -4.88
C ASP A 46 19.98 -7.63 -6.11
N GLY A 47 20.89 -7.15 -6.96
CA GLY A 47 20.58 -6.47 -8.22
C GLY A 47 19.90 -7.35 -9.28
N ARG A 48 19.84 -8.68 -9.08
CA ARG A 48 19.05 -9.60 -9.92
C ARG A 48 17.59 -9.68 -9.45
N SER A 49 17.27 -9.10 -8.29
CA SER A 49 15.90 -9.07 -7.81
C SER A 49 15.05 -8.23 -8.74
N THR A 50 14.02 -8.86 -9.29
CA THR A 50 13.11 -8.22 -10.25
C THR A 50 12.08 -7.33 -9.56
N LEU A 51 12.04 -7.35 -8.23
CA LEU A 51 11.09 -6.64 -7.38
C LEU A 51 11.83 -6.28 -6.09
N SER A 52 11.88 -5.00 -5.73
CA SER A 52 12.59 -4.53 -4.54
C SER A 52 11.81 -4.84 -3.25
N HIS A 53 12.48 -4.88 -2.10
CA HIS A 53 11.79 -5.00 -0.82
C HIS A 53 10.77 -3.86 -0.63
N ALA A 54 11.11 -2.63 -1.02
CA ALA A 54 10.21 -1.49 -0.97
C ALA A 54 8.95 -1.68 -1.83
N GLN A 55 9.09 -2.23 -3.04
CA GLN A 55 7.95 -2.58 -3.90
C GLN A 55 7.07 -3.67 -3.26
N ALA A 56 7.68 -4.73 -2.69
CA ALA A 56 6.94 -5.80 -2.03
C ALA A 56 6.14 -5.29 -0.82
N LEU A 57 6.78 -4.46 0.03
CA LEU A 57 6.14 -3.79 1.15
C LEU A 57 5.06 -2.81 0.68
N GLY A 58 5.29 -2.12 -0.43
CA GLY A 58 4.32 -1.23 -1.06
C GLY A 58 3.07 -1.95 -1.54
N VAL A 59 3.19 -3.17 -2.06
CA VAL A 59 2.05 -4.02 -2.42
C VAL A 59 1.28 -4.43 -1.17
N LEU A 60 1.99 -4.92 -0.15
CA LEU A 60 1.37 -5.34 1.12
C LEU A 60 0.61 -4.19 1.80
N LEU A 61 1.22 -3.00 1.86
CA LEU A 61 0.59 -1.81 2.45
C LEU A 61 -0.73 -1.47 1.75
N ARG A 62 -0.73 -1.49 0.41
CA ARG A 62 -1.95 -1.25 -0.37
C ARG A 62 -3.01 -2.30 -0.10
N SER A 63 -2.63 -3.58 0.00
CA SER A 63 -3.58 -4.62 0.39
C SER A 63 -4.16 -4.40 1.78
N ILE A 64 -3.35 -3.99 2.76
CA ILE A 64 -3.82 -3.69 4.12
C ILE A 64 -4.82 -2.54 4.13
N ILE A 65 -4.60 -1.51 3.31
CA ILE A 65 -5.50 -0.35 3.21
C ILE A 65 -6.80 -0.70 2.48
N VAL A 66 -6.73 -1.52 1.43
CA VAL A 66 -7.85 -1.77 0.51
C VAL A 66 -8.78 -2.86 1.04
N GLU A 67 -8.26 -4.06 1.33
CA GLU A 67 -9.10 -5.25 1.59
C GLU A 67 -8.61 -6.14 2.75
N ARG A 68 -7.47 -5.82 3.39
CA ARG A 68 -6.86 -6.60 4.50
C ARG A 68 -6.78 -8.11 4.23
N GLU A 69 -6.57 -8.50 2.97
CA GLU A 69 -6.44 -9.91 2.60
C GLU A 69 -5.16 -10.55 3.21
N PRO A 70 -5.18 -11.86 3.50
CA PRO A 70 -4.00 -12.59 3.94
C PRO A 70 -2.82 -12.47 2.96
N ILE A 71 -1.57 -12.55 3.47
CA ILE A 71 -0.34 -12.36 2.69
C ILE A 71 -0.22 -13.37 1.52
N TYR A 72 -0.80 -14.57 1.63
CA TYR A 72 -0.76 -15.57 0.56
C TYR A 72 -1.68 -15.25 -0.64
N ARG A 73 -2.60 -14.28 -0.52
CA ARG A 73 -3.52 -13.87 -1.61
C ARG A 73 -3.09 -12.59 -2.34
N GLN A 74 -1.90 -12.07 -2.04
CA GLN A 74 -1.49 -10.76 -2.54
C GLN A 74 -1.38 -10.69 -4.07
N GLN A 75 -1.07 -11.79 -4.73
CA GLN A 75 -1.07 -11.88 -6.18
C GLN A 75 -2.50 -11.82 -6.76
N GLU A 76 -3.47 -12.45 -6.11
CA GLU A 76 -4.89 -12.40 -6.50
C GLU A 76 -5.48 -11.01 -6.26
N SER A 77 -5.16 -10.40 -5.11
CA SER A 77 -5.54 -9.03 -4.78
C SER A 77 -4.95 -8.02 -5.78
N ALA A 78 -3.68 -8.16 -6.16
CA ALA A 78 -3.05 -7.24 -7.12
C ALA A 78 -3.66 -7.36 -8.53
N ASN A 79 -4.01 -8.57 -8.96
CA ASN A 79 -4.61 -8.82 -10.28
C ASN A 79 -6.11 -8.51 -10.33
N GLY A 80 -6.77 -8.30 -9.19
CA GLY A 80 -8.18 -7.91 -9.10
C GLY A 80 -8.45 -6.43 -9.40
N PHE A 81 -7.41 -5.64 -9.66
CA PHE A 81 -7.49 -4.21 -9.95
C PHE A 81 -6.77 -3.88 -11.27
N ALA A 82 -7.02 -2.68 -11.81
CA ALA A 82 -6.32 -2.21 -13.00
C ALA A 82 -4.79 -2.30 -12.81
N ALA A 83 -4.10 -2.71 -13.87
CA ALA A 83 -2.66 -2.96 -13.83
C ALA A 83 -1.88 -1.71 -13.36
N GLY A 84 -0.84 -1.91 -12.55
CA GLY A 84 -0.01 -0.82 -12.03
C GLY A 84 -0.53 -0.15 -10.75
N LEU A 85 -1.82 -0.31 -10.40
CA LEU A 85 -2.37 0.37 -9.22
C LEU A 85 -1.78 -0.11 -7.89
N PHE A 86 -1.21 -1.31 -7.85
CA PHE A 86 -0.46 -1.82 -6.69
C PHE A 86 0.99 -1.31 -6.60
N GLY A 87 1.42 -0.42 -7.51
CA GLY A 87 2.79 0.10 -7.55
C GLY A 87 3.79 -0.84 -8.20
N VAL A 88 3.30 -1.88 -8.89
CA VAL A 88 4.08 -2.85 -9.67
C VAL A 88 3.38 -3.10 -11.00
N ASP A 89 4.16 -3.30 -12.06
CA ASP A 89 3.62 -3.66 -13.38
C ASP A 89 3.11 -5.12 -13.42
N ALA A 90 2.46 -5.51 -14.51
CA ALA A 90 1.90 -6.85 -14.66
C ALA A 90 2.96 -7.97 -14.59
N ALA A 91 4.16 -7.73 -15.12
CA ALA A 91 5.24 -8.72 -15.08
C ALA A 91 5.79 -8.87 -13.66
N GLN A 92 5.90 -7.78 -12.90
CA GLN A 92 6.28 -7.78 -11.49
C GLN A 92 5.20 -8.41 -10.62
N ALA A 93 3.92 -8.09 -10.84
CA ALA A 93 2.78 -8.67 -10.13
C ALA A 93 2.74 -10.20 -10.28
N SER A 94 3.04 -10.72 -11.48
CA SER A 94 3.14 -12.17 -11.73
C SER A 94 4.28 -12.88 -10.98
N ARG A 95 5.26 -12.11 -10.47
CA ARG A 95 6.42 -12.60 -9.72
C ARG A 95 6.32 -12.33 -8.22
N LEU A 96 5.21 -11.74 -7.78
CA LEU A 96 4.96 -11.51 -6.36
C LEU A 96 4.67 -12.86 -5.69
N SER A 97 5.37 -13.14 -4.60
CA SER A 97 5.11 -14.31 -3.75
C SER A 97 5.10 -13.89 -2.29
N ASP A 98 4.39 -14.67 -1.48
CA ASP A 98 4.40 -14.56 -0.02
C ASP A 98 5.83 -14.63 0.54
N ASP A 99 6.67 -15.52 0.01
CA ASP A 99 8.08 -15.64 0.36
C ASP A 99 8.89 -14.35 0.09
N ARG A 100 8.60 -13.65 -1.02
CA ARG A 100 9.23 -12.33 -1.28
C ARG A 100 8.74 -11.26 -0.31
N ILE A 101 7.45 -11.25 0.01
CA ILE A 101 6.87 -10.33 0.99
C ILE A 101 7.43 -10.62 2.39
N GLY A 102 7.56 -11.89 2.77
CA GLY A 102 8.17 -12.35 4.01
C GLY A 102 9.60 -11.87 4.15
N ARG A 103 10.44 -12.08 3.12
CA ARG A 103 11.82 -11.54 3.13
C ARG A 103 11.86 -10.01 3.23
N ALA A 104 10.94 -9.31 2.58
CA ALA A 104 10.89 -7.85 2.70
C ALA A 104 10.49 -7.40 4.12
N LEU A 105 9.60 -8.13 4.79
CA LEU A 105 9.26 -7.92 6.19
C LEU A 105 10.42 -8.23 7.14
N ASP A 106 11.17 -9.32 6.90
CA ASP A 106 12.39 -9.64 7.66
C ASP A 106 13.40 -8.49 7.55
N ARG A 107 13.61 -7.97 6.34
CA ARG A 107 14.52 -6.83 6.13
C ARG A 107 14.02 -5.54 6.76
N LEU A 108 12.71 -5.30 6.76
CA LEU A 108 12.12 -4.18 7.51
C LEU A 108 12.30 -4.38 9.02
N PHE A 109 12.27 -5.62 9.50
CA PHE A 109 12.54 -5.96 10.90
C PHE A 109 14.02 -5.74 11.29
N ASP A 110 14.94 -5.88 10.35
CA ASP A 110 16.37 -5.60 10.63
C ASP A 110 16.75 -4.12 10.40
N ALA A 111 15.90 -3.34 9.72
CA ALA A 111 16.14 -1.92 9.43
C ALA A 111 15.97 -1.02 10.68
N ASP A 112 16.54 0.20 10.61
CA ASP A 112 16.28 1.26 11.60
C ASP A 112 14.86 1.82 11.45
N ARG A 113 13.88 1.07 11.97
CA ARG A 113 12.46 1.44 11.90
C ARG A 113 12.15 2.74 12.62
N ALA A 114 12.94 3.11 13.64
CA ALA A 114 12.71 4.34 14.38
C ALA A 114 13.03 5.56 13.50
N ALA A 115 14.14 5.50 12.77
CA ALA A 115 14.48 6.52 11.78
C ALA A 115 13.45 6.57 10.65
N LEU A 116 13.12 5.43 10.04
CA LEU A 116 12.09 5.34 8.98
C LEU A 116 10.76 5.96 9.42
N LEU A 117 10.24 5.58 10.59
CA LEU A 117 8.97 6.11 11.10
C LEU A 117 9.06 7.62 11.35
N THR A 118 10.17 8.09 11.89
CA THR A 118 10.40 9.52 12.13
C THR A 118 10.38 10.30 10.81
N GLU A 119 11.09 9.83 9.79
CA GLU A 119 11.11 10.47 8.47
C GLU A 119 9.75 10.46 7.79
N VAL A 120 9.00 9.37 7.88
CA VAL A 120 7.61 9.31 7.38
C VAL A 120 6.73 10.35 8.08
N VAL A 121 6.80 10.46 9.41
CA VAL A 121 6.02 11.45 10.17
C VAL A 121 6.40 12.87 9.78
N LEU A 122 7.70 13.16 9.64
CA LEU A 122 8.18 14.47 9.19
C LEU A 122 7.70 14.80 7.78
N ALA A 123 7.79 13.84 6.85
CA ALA A 123 7.30 14.00 5.48
C ALA A 123 5.80 14.31 5.45
N VAL A 124 5.00 13.58 6.22
CA VAL A 124 3.55 13.83 6.37
C VAL A 124 3.30 15.23 6.95
N ALA A 125 3.96 15.59 8.04
CA ALA A 125 3.75 16.87 8.72
C ALA A 125 4.07 18.05 7.80
N GLN A 126 5.20 18.00 7.11
CA GLN A 126 5.61 19.04 6.17
C GLN A 126 4.70 19.10 4.94
N ARG A 127 4.33 17.95 4.37
CA ARG A 127 3.57 17.89 3.11
C ARG A 127 2.10 18.27 3.25
N PHE A 128 1.53 18.04 4.43
CA PHE A 128 0.10 18.27 4.69
C PHE A 128 -0.16 19.34 5.76
N GLY A 129 0.89 19.98 6.29
CA GLY A 129 0.75 21.02 7.32
C GLY A 129 0.17 20.48 8.62
N VAL A 130 0.46 19.23 8.97
CA VAL A 130 -0.03 18.63 10.22
C VAL A 130 0.67 19.31 11.39
N ARG A 131 -0.12 19.89 12.31
CA ARG A 131 0.41 20.46 13.55
C ARG A 131 0.80 19.33 14.49
N LEU A 132 2.11 19.22 14.78
CA LEU A 132 2.66 18.24 15.72
C LEU A 132 2.71 18.75 17.17
N GLN A 133 2.02 19.86 17.46
CA GLN A 133 1.85 20.35 18.82
C GLN A 133 1.05 19.32 19.63
N GLN A 134 1.37 19.18 20.92
CA GLN A 134 0.65 18.29 21.83
C GLN A 134 -0.86 18.56 21.77
N LEU A 135 -1.61 17.63 21.19
CA LEU A 135 -3.06 17.59 21.29
C LEU A 135 -3.41 16.87 22.59
N HIS A 136 -3.92 17.60 23.57
CA HIS A 136 -4.65 16.97 24.67
C HIS A 136 -5.90 16.32 24.08
N ASN A 137 -5.90 14.99 23.96
CA ASN A 137 -7.09 14.23 23.63
C ASN A 137 -7.80 13.84 24.93
N ASP A 138 -8.29 14.82 25.68
CA ASP A 138 -9.25 14.58 26.76
C ASP A 138 -10.64 14.49 26.14
N SER A 139 -10.94 13.35 25.53
CA SER A 139 -12.26 13.05 24.94
C SER A 139 -13.26 12.49 25.96
N THR A 140 -12.89 12.47 27.24
CA THR A 140 -13.80 12.13 28.35
C THR A 140 -14.13 13.38 29.16
N SER A 141 -15.38 13.83 29.07
CA SER A 141 -15.92 14.90 29.92
C SER A 141 -16.31 14.42 31.33
N ILE A 142 -15.87 13.21 31.72
CA ILE A 142 -16.21 12.59 33.00
C ILE A 142 -14.95 12.55 33.86
N SER A 143 -14.93 13.38 34.90
CA SER A 143 -13.96 13.28 35.99
C SER A 143 -14.43 12.21 36.97
N LEU A 144 -13.64 11.16 37.17
CA LEU A 144 -13.84 10.23 38.28
C LEU A 144 -13.21 10.86 39.53
N CYS A 145 -14.03 11.29 40.48
CA CYS A 145 -13.56 11.68 41.81
C CYS A 145 -13.60 10.45 42.71
N GLY A 146 -12.43 10.07 43.24
CA GLY A 146 -12.27 9.10 44.33
C GLY A 146 -11.61 9.78 45.52
#